data_AF-A0A9D4SBE4-F1
#
_entry.id   AF-A0A9D4SBE4-F1
#
_cell.length_a   1.000
_cell.length_b   1.000
_cell.length_c   1.000
_cell.angle_alpha   90.00
_cell.angle_beta   90.00
_cell.angle_gamma   90.00
#
_symmetry.space_group_name_H-M   'P 1'
#
loop_
_entity.id
_entity.type
_entity.pdbx_description
1 polymer ?
#
loop_
_entity_poly.entity_id
_entity_poly.type
_entity_poly.pdbx_seq_one_letter_code
_entity_poly.pdbx_strand_id
1 'polypeptide(L)'
;MFINLIVVLQAICFVLTQSSIIPLNDDPNSSRGGGVGNNNNNIVTMDMNQSRPKKSSFSSIGCLGTYDRAKFARLDRVCDECYQLYRDQELHRSCREFCFKNEVFPACVDALMLSHEEKELSDIVNEMLG
;
A
#
# COMPACT_ATOMS: atom_id res chain seq x y z
N MET A 1 -14.31 8.07 22.51
CA MET A 1 -14.49 6.61 22.65
C MET A 1 -15.81 6.10 22.06
N PHE A 2 -16.94 6.79 22.24
CA PHE A 2 -18.22 6.40 21.62
C PHE A 2 -18.30 6.59 20.10
N ILE A 3 -17.55 7.56 19.56
CA ILE A 3 -17.52 7.87 18.11
C ILE A 3 -16.92 6.69 17.31
N ASN A 4 -15.82 6.10 17.79
CA ASN A 4 -15.20 4.94 17.15
C ASN A 4 -16.11 3.70 17.18
N LEU A 5 -16.88 3.52 18.25
CA LEU A 5 -17.85 2.43 18.33
C LEU A 5 -19.02 2.64 17.35
N ILE A 6 -19.47 3.89 17.14
CA ILE A 6 -20.49 4.24 16.16
C ILE A 6 -19.99 4.01 14.73
N VAL A 7 -18.75 4.39 14.42
CA VAL A 7 -18.15 4.16 13.09
C VAL A 7 -17.95 2.67 12.82
N VAL A 8 -17.51 1.89 13.83
CA VAL A 8 -17.40 0.43 13.72
C VAL A 8 -18.77 -0.23 13.55
N LEU A 9 -19.80 0.23 14.28
CA LEU A 9 -21.19 -0.26 14.12
C LEU A 9 -21.78 0.11 12.75
N GLN A 10 -21.53 1.32 12.25
CA GLN A 10 -21.97 1.74 10.91
C GLN A 10 -21.26 0.94 9.82
N ALA A 11 -19.95 0.70 9.94
CA ALA A 11 -19.17 -0.14 9.02
C ALA A 11 -19.65 -1.60 9.03
N ILE A 12 -19.89 -2.18 10.22
CA ILE A 12 -20.44 -3.54 10.33
C ILE A 12 -21.85 -3.62 9.70
N CYS A 13 -22.71 -2.62 9.95
CA CYS A 13 -24.06 -2.55 9.35
C CYS A 13 -24.04 -2.34 7.83
N PHE A 14 -23.06 -1.60 7.30
CA PHE A 14 -22.87 -1.43 5.85
C PHE A 14 -22.38 -2.73 5.19
N VAL A 15 -21.45 -3.45 5.84
CA VAL A 15 -20.92 -4.73 5.33
C VAL A 15 -22.00 -5.83 5.33
N LEU A 16 -22.90 -5.85 6.32
CA LEU A 16 -24.01 -6.81 6.34
C LEU A 16 -25.10 -6.52 5.31
N THR A 17 -25.25 -5.27 4.84
CA THR A 17 -26.26 -4.91 3.82
C THR A 17 -25.73 -4.93 2.39
N GLN A 18 -24.41 -4.98 2.18
CA GLN A 18 -23.77 -5.13 0.85
C GLN A 18 -23.47 -6.58 0.44
N SER A 19 -23.89 -7.58 1.22
CA SER A 19 -23.67 -9.01 0.92
C SER A 19 -24.48 -9.55 -0.27
N SER A 20 -24.93 -8.70 -1.19
CA SER A 20 -25.67 -9.10 -2.39
C SER A 20 -25.27 -8.25 -3.58
N ILE A 21 -24.06 -8.43 -4.12
CA ILE A 21 -23.79 -8.62 -5.57
C ILE A 21 -22.39 -9.27 -5.69
N ILE A 22 -22.37 -10.57 -5.95
CA ILE A 22 -21.21 -11.28 -6.52
C ILE A 22 -21.39 -11.27 -8.05
N PRO A 23 -20.39 -10.89 -8.84
CA PRO A 23 -20.10 -11.57 -10.08
C PRO A 23 -18.80 -12.37 -9.92
N LEU A 24 -18.94 -13.69 -9.99
CA LEU A 24 -17.84 -14.63 -10.22
C LEU A 24 -17.26 -14.32 -11.59
N ASN A 25 -16.01 -13.89 -11.64
CA ASN A 25 -15.16 -14.08 -12.81
C ASN A 25 -13.89 -14.79 -12.33
N ASP A 26 -13.89 -16.10 -12.52
CA ASP A 26 -12.71 -16.95 -12.45
C ASP A 26 -11.83 -16.69 -13.68
N ASP A 27 -10.59 -16.23 -13.48
CA ASP A 27 -9.52 -16.39 -14.46
C ASP A 27 -8.37 -17.21 -13.85
N PRO A 28 -8.16 -18.46 -14.31
CA PRO A 28 -7.04 -19.29 -13.90
C PRO A 28 -5.84 -19.03 -14.81
N ASN A 29 -4.84 -18.29 -14.32
CA ASN A 29 -3.49 -18.39 -14.88
C ASN A 29 -2.43 -18.44 -13.78
N SER A 30 -2.49 -19.53 -13.02
CA SER A 30 -1.35 -20.02 -12.25
C SER A 30 -0.46 -20.84 -13.19
N SER A 31 0.60 -20.24 -13.70
CA SER A 31 1.68 -20.99 -14.33
C SER A 31 2.85 -21.15 -13.35
N ARG A 32 2.77 -22.22 -12.55
CA ARG A 32 3.90 -22.84 -11.85
C ARG A 32 4.61 -23.75 -12.84
N GLY A 33 5.79 -23.36 -13.31
CA GLY A 33 6.70 -24.21 -14.09
C GLY A 33 8.03 -24.37 -13.35
N GLY A 34 8.32 -25.59 -12.90
CA GLY A 34 9.62 -25.97 -12.34
C GLY A 34 10.60 -26.39 -13.45
N GLY A 35 11.88 -26.07 -13.28
CA GLY A 35 12.99 -26.56 -14.10
C GLY A 35 14.30 -26.55 -13.30
N VAL A 36 14.99 -27.69 -13.27
CA VAL A 36 16.26 -27.97 -12.56
C VAL A 36 17.39 -28.17 -13.58
N GLY A 37 18.52 -27.45 -13.39
CA GLY A 37 19.91 -27.76 -13.84
C GLY A 37 20.24 -27.66 -15.35
N ASN A 38 21.43 -27.26 -15.83
CA ASN A 38 22.71 -26.83 -15.24
C ASN A 38 23.64 -26.27 -16.37
N ASN A 39 24.73 -25.59 -15.97
CA ASN A 39 25.99 -25.28 -16.68
C ASN A 39 26.01 -24.24 -17.81
N ASN A 40 26.62 -23.06 -17.55
CA ASN A 40 27.86 -22.59 -18.21
C ASN A 40 28.18 -21.12 -17.84
N ASN A 41 29.39 -20.94 -17.30
CA ASN A 41 30.28 -19.77 -17.36
C ASN A 41 29.66 -18.36 -17.35
N ASN A 42 29.77 -17.73 -16.17
CA ASN A 42 29.84 -16.28 -15.93
C ASN A 42 28.78 -15.41 -16.63
N ILE A 43 27.57 -15.36 -16.06
CA ILE A 43 26.95 -14.06 -15.84
C ILE A 43 26.04 -14.10 -14.61
N VAL A 44 26.28 -13.19 -13.68
CA VAL A 44 25.49 -13.05 -12.46
C VAL A 44 24.19 -12.36 -12.86
N THR A 45 23.11 -13.12 -13.04
CA THR A 45 21.76 -12.56 -13.00
C THR A 45 21.02 -13.19 -11.83
N MET A 46 21.36 -12.70 -10.63
CA MET A 46 20.41 -12.71 -9.54
C MET A 46 19.26 -11.79 -9.97
N ASP A 47 18.20 -12.34 -10.57
CA ASP A 47 16.95 -11.59 -10.70
C ASP A 47 16.29 -11.54 -9.31
N MET A 48 16.84 -10.63 -8.51
CA MET A 48 16.30 -10.14 -7.26
C MET A 48 15.71 -8.77 -7.56
N ASN A 49 14.70 -8.75 -8.43
CA ASN A 49 14.01 -7.51 -8.79
C ASN A 49 12.66 -7.38 -8.09
N GLN A 50 12.63 -7.75 -6.80
CA GLN A 50 11.56 -7.38 -5.87
C GLN A 50 12.06 -6.38 -4.81
N SER A 51 13.05 -5.53 -5.14
CA SER A 51 13.69 -4.70 -4.10
C SER A 51 14.41 -3.43 -4.57
N ARG A 52 14.02 -2.82 -5.69
CA ARG A 52 14.32 -1.40 -5.91
C ARG A 52 13.05 -0.75 -6.41
N PRO A 53 12.42 0.18 -5.67
CA PRO A 53 11.52 1.11 -6.32
C PRO A 53 12.42 1.87 -7.30
N LYS A 54 12.34 1.48 -8.58
CA LYS A 54 13.00 2.19 -9.66
C LYS A 54 12.57 3.65 -9.47
N LYS A 55 13.50 4.61 -9.50
CA LYS A 55 13.19 6.05 -9.44
C LYS A 55 12.03 6.44 -10.38
N SER A 56 11.80 5.66 -11.45
CA SER A 56 10.61 5.77 -12.30
C SER A 56 9.28 5.67 -11.55
N SER A 57 9.11 4.74 -10.61
CA SER A 57 7.87 4.56 -9.86
C SER A 57 7.61 5.68 -8.84
N PHE A 58 8.67 6.34 -8.37
CA PHE A 58 8.60 7.46 -7.43
C PHE A 58 8.05 8.72 -8.12
N SER A 59 8.51 9.02 -9.34
CA SER A 59 7.93 10.09 -10.15
C SER A 59 6.55 9.71 -10.72
N SER A 60 6.27 8.43 -10.97
CA SER A 60 4.97 7.97 -11.46
C SER A 60 3.81 8.24 -10.50
N ILE A 61 4.06 8.26 -9.20
CA ILE A 61 3.06 8.59 -8.17
C ILE A 61 3.04 10.09 -7.81
N GLY A 62 3.84 10.92 -8.48
CA GLY A 62 3.88 12.36 -8.27
C GLY A 62 4.80 12.83 -7.13
N CYS A 63 5.76 12.01 -6.68
CA CYS A 63 6.81 12.51 -5.78
C CYS A 63 7.88 13.27 -6.58
N LEU A 64 8.13 14.55 -6.27
CA LEU A 64 9.15 15.38 -6.94
C LEU A 64 10.41 15.63 -6.09
N GLY A 65 10.38 15.27 -4.81
CA GLY A 65 11.44 15.50 -3.84
C GLY A 65 12.52 14.42 -3.81
N THR A 66 13.19 14.30 -2.66
CA THR A 66 14.29 13.33 -2.51
C THR A 66 13.76 11.92 -2.28
N TYR A 67 14.24 10.96 -3.08
CA TYR A 67 13.83 9.57 -2.94
C TYR A 67 14.62 8.85 -1.86
N ASP A 68 14.03 8.68 -0.68
CA ASP A 68 14.55 7.85 0.40
C ASP A 68 13.74 6.55 0.51
N ARG A 69 14.41 5.42 0.24
CA ARG A 69 13.79 4.10 0.26
C ARG A 69 13.29 3.69 1.63
N ALA A 70 14.01 4.06 2.71
CA ALA A 70 13.63 3.67 4.07
C ALA A 70 12.36 4.40 4.51
N LYS A 71 12.29 5.70 4.20
CA LYS A 71 11.12 6.54 4.45
C LYS A 71 9.90 6.08 3.64
N PHE A 72 10.09 5.81 2.35
CA PHE A 72 9.03 5.29 1.49
C PHE A 72 8.46 3.96 2.02
N ALA A 73 9.31 3.01 2.41
CA ALA A 73 8.87 1.73 2.96
C ALA A 73 8.07 1.89 4.26
N ARG A 74 8.38 2.91 5.08
CA ARG A 74 7.61 3.23 6.29
C ARG A 74 6.20 3.68 5.95
N LEU A 75 6.03 4.55 4.94
CA LEU A 75 4.70 5.01 4.50
C LEU A 75 3.89 3.89 3.81
N ASP A 76 4.54 3.10 2.94
CA ASP A 76 3.90 1.99 2.22
C ASP A 76 3.32 0.95 3.21
N ARG A 77 4.03 0.70 4.31
CA ARG A 77 3.56 -0.18 5.40
C ARG A 77 2.28 0.34 6.07
N VAL A 78 2.14 1.65 6.27
CA VAL A 78 0.91 2.24 6.83
C VAL A 78 -0.27 1.98 5.89
N CYS A 79 -0.07 2.17 4.58
CA CYS A 79 -1.09 1.88 3.58
C CYS A 79 -1.46 0.38 3.55
N ASP A 80 -0.47 -0.52 3.67
CA ASP A 80 -0.70 -1.98 3.73
C ASP A 80 -1.45 -2.41 5.00
N GLU A 81 -1.13 -1.83 6.16
CA GLU A 81 -1.81 -2.12 7.42
C GLU A 81 -3.25 -1.59 7.40
N CYS A 82 -3.46 -0.41 6.81
CA CYS A 82 -4.80 0.14 6.57
C CYS A 82 -5.61 -0.74 5.61
N TYR A 83 -4.98 -1.21 4.53
CA TYR A 83 -5.60 -2.17 3.60
C TYR A 83 -5.98 -3.48 4.31
N GLN A 84 -5.16 -4.00 5.22
CA GLN A 84 -5.48 -5.23 5.94
C GLN A 84 -6.70 -5.08 6.86
N LEU A 85 -6.94 -3.88 7.40
CA LEU A 85 -8.11 -3.57 8.21
C LEU A 85 -9.41 -3.50 7.39
N TYR A 86 -9.40 -2.76 6.29
CA TYR A 86 -10.61 -2.49 5.49
C TYR A 86 -10.82 -3.47 4.33
N ARG A 87 -9.75 -4.14 3.88
CA ARG A 87 -9.70 -5.07 2.73
C ARG A 87 -10.19 -4.47 1.40
N ASP A 88 -10.00 -3.15 1.23
CA ASP A 88 -10.42 -2.41 0.04
C ASP A 88 -9.22 -2.06 -0.87
N GLN A 89 -9.21 -2.59 -2.09
CA GLN A 89 -8.13 -2.32 -3.06
C GLN A 89 -8.04 -0.85 -3.47
N GLU A 90 -9.14 -0.11 -3.45
CA GLU A 90 -9.17 1.30 -3.84
C GLU A 90 -8.45 2.16 -2.79
N LEU A 91 -8.63 1.86 -1.50
CA LEU A 91 -7.89 2.52 -0.41
C LEU A 91 -6.37 2.37 -0.57
N HIS A 92 -5.91 1.16 -0.89
CA HIS A 92 -4.48 0.89 -1.04
C HIS A 92 -3.86 1.65 -2.23
N ARG A 93 -4.62 1.81 -3.30
CA ARG A 93 -4.20 2.61 -4.46
C ARG A 93 -4.16 4.10 -4.10
N SER A 94 -5.28 4.63 -3.62
CA SER A 94 -5.44 6.06 -3.29
C SER A 94 -4.48 6.50 -2.19
N CYS A 95 -4.14 5.64 -1.23
CA CYS A 95 -3.17 5.94 -0.18
C CYS A 95 -1.78 6.27 -0.72
N ARG A 96 -1.36 5.66 -1.84
CA ARG A 96 -0.06 5.92 -2.48
C ARG A 96 -0.10 6.98 -3.57
N GLU A 97 -1.30 7.38 -4.00
CA GLU A 97 -1.44 8.43 -4.99
C GLU A 97 -0.98 9.78 -4.44
N PHE A 98 -0.47 10.60 -5.36
CA PHE A 98 0.04 11.94 -5.07
C PHE A 98 1.11 11.96 -3.97
N CYS A 99 2.02 10.98 -4.00
CA CYS A 99 3.09 10.82 -3.01
C CYS A 99 2.60 10.71 -1.56
N PHE A 100 1.50 9.99 -1.30
CA PHE A 100 0.87 9.88 0.03
C PHE A 100 0.30 11.21 0.57
N LYS A 101 0.31 12.29 -0.23
CA LYS A 101 -0.28 13.59 0.11
C LYS A 101 -1.75 13.61 -0.29
N ASN A 102 -2.55 12.80 0.38
CA ASN A 102 -3.99 12.70 0.17
C ASN A 102 -4.71 12.69 1.53
N GLU A 103 -6.04 12.71 1.50
CA GLU A 103 -6.87 12.65 2.72
C GLU A 103 -7.02 11.22 3.28
N VAL A 104 -6.71 10.20 2.48
CA VAL A 104 -6.78 8.78 2.87
C VAL A 104 -5.64 8.42 3.82
N PHE A 105 -4.44 8.95 3.59
CA PHE A 105 -3.26 8.70 4.41
C PHE A 105 -3.46 9.07 5.89
N PRO A 106 -3.83 10.31 6.26
CA PRO A 106 -4.10 10.66 7.66
C PRO A 106 -5.29 9.88 8.24
N ALA A 107 -6.32 9.58 7.44
CA ALA A 107 -7.42 8.73 7.88
C ALA A 107 -6.96 7.30 8.23
N CYS A 108 -6.04 6.74 7.45
CA CYS A 108 -5.42 5.45 7.73
C CYS A 108 -4.53 5.48 8.99
N VAL A 109 -3.76 6.55 9.18
CA VAL A 109 -2.95 6.74 10.39
C VAL A 109 -3.83 6.81 11.64
N ASP A 110 -4.95 7.54 11.57
CA ASP A 110 -5.92 7.63 12.68
C ASP A 110 -6.61 6.28 12.93
N ALA A 111 -7.00 5.56 11.87
CA ALA A 111 -7.59 4.22 11.97
C ALA A 111 -6.64 3.19 12.61
N LEU A 112 -5.33 3.31 12.35
CA LEU A 112 -4.30 2.48 12.98
C LEU A 112 -3.91 2.97 14.39
N MET A 113 -4.49 4.07 14.86
CA MET A 113 -4.14 4.75 16.12
C MET A 113 -2.68 5.20 16.21
N LEU A 114 -2.08 5.56 15.08
CA LEU A 114 -0.72 6.11 14.96
C LEU A 114 -0.72 7.64 15.03
N SER A 115 -1.70 8.26 15.69
CA SER A 115 -1.84 9.72 15.79
C SER A 115 -0.62 10.44 16.37
N HIS A 116 0.17 9.76 17.21
CA HIS A 116 1.43 10.30 17.72
C HIS A 116 2.53 10.38 16.64
N GLU A 117 2.52 9.49 15.66
CA GLU A 117 3.49 9.43 14.55
C GLU A 117 3.00 10.15 13.29
N GLU A 118 1.73 10.58 13.25
CA GLU A 118 1.13 11.30 12.12
C GLU A 118 1.98 12.48 11.68
N LYS A 119 2.46 13.28 12.64
CA LYS A 119 3.31 14.43 12.35
C LYS A 119 4.63 14.02 11.68
N GLU A 120 5.31 13.00 12.20
CA GLU A 120 6.56 12.50 11.60
C GLU A 120 6.33 11.96 10.19
N LEU A 121 5.24 11.21 10.00
CA LEU A 121 4.89 10.64 8.70
C LEU A 121 4.55 11.74 7.70
N SER A 122 3.82 12.77 8.12
CA SER A 122 3.51 13.95 7.30
C SER A 122 4.77 14.73 6.92
N ASP A 123 5.70 14.91 7.87
CA ASP A 123 6.98 15.56 7.60
C ASP A 123 7.80 14.80 6.55
N ILE A 124 7.83 13.46 6.65
CA ILE A 124 8.45 12.57 5.66
C ILE A 124 7.79 12.74 4.27
N VAL A 125 6.46 12.79 4.21
CA VAL A 125 5.71 13.00 2.95
C VAL A 125 6.07 14.34 2.33
N ASN A 126 6.10 15.42 3.12
CA ASN A 126 6.44 16.75 2.62
C ASN A 126 7.87 16.80 2.05
N GLU A 127 8.83 16.15 2.72
CA GLU A 127 10.22 16.08 2.25
C GLU A 127 10.37 15.30 0.92
N MET A 128 9.55 14.26 0.72
CA MET A 128 9.52 13.47 -0.50
C MET A 128 8.73 14.12 -1.64
N LEU A 129 7.81 15.03 -1.32
CA LEU A 129 7.09 15.81 -2.33
C LEU A 129 7.99 16.91 -2.93
N GLY A 130 8.83 17.54 -2.11
CA GLY A 130 9.74 18.62 -2.51
C GLY A 130 9.26 20.00 -2.06
#